data_AF-A0A9X2NV96-F1
#
_entry.id   AF-A0A9X2NV96-F1
#
_cell.length_a   1.000
_cell.length_b   1.000
_cell.length_c   1.000
_cell.angle_alpha   90.00
_cell.angle_beta   90.00
_cell.angle_gamma   90.00
#
_symmetry.space_group_name_H-M   'P 1'
#
loop_
_entity.id
_entity.type
_entity.pdbx_description
1 polymer ?
#
loop_
_entity_poly.entity_id
_entity_poly.type
_entity_poly.pdbx_seq_one_letter_code
_entity_poly.pdbx_strand_id
1 'polypeptide(L)'
;KDTATVTAECAGVEFVAKGCIIRQAGWRAVYGVEDKEETAIPGWRKGDTLTLKAASITEGKTKPKPLHTEATLLSAMETAGKEIEDDALRQALKDCGIGTPATRAA
;
A
#
# COMPACT_ATOMS: atom_id res chain seq x y z
N LYS A 1 6.16 3.53 -14.40
CA LYS A 1 4.99 3.66 -13.51
C LYS A 1 5.00 5.09 -13.05
N ASP A 2 3.97 5.84 -13.40
CA ASP A 2 3.88 7.26 -13.08
C ASP A 2 2.82 7.41 -11.98
N THR A 3 3.22 7.97 -10.85
CA THR A 3 2.32 8.24 -9.72
C THR A 3 2.10 9.74 -9.63
N ALA A 4 0.84 10.17 -9.61
CA ALA A 4 0.45 11.56 -9.37
C ALA A 4 -0.20 11.67 -7.99
N THR A 5 0.18 12.67 -7.22
CA THR A 5 -0.51 13.04 -5.98
C THR A 5 -0.91 14.50 -6.10
N VAL A 6 -2.19 14.78 -5.92
CA VAL A 6 -2.73 16.13 -5.96
C VAL A 6 -3.36 16.44 -4.62
N THR A 7 -2.94 17.56 -4.05
CA THR A 7 -3.52 18.14 -2.84
C THR A 7 -4.39 19.32 -3.26
N ALA A 8 -5.63 19.34 -2.79
CA ALA A 8 -6.59 20.41 -3.07
C ALA A 8 -7.23 20.87 -1.75
N GLU A 9 -7.56 22.16 -1.68
CA GLU A 9 -8.26 22.74 -0.54
C GLU A 9 -9.73 23.02 -0.92
N CYS A 10 -10.66 22.63 -0.06
CA CYS A 10 -12.06 22.98 -0.18
C CYS A 10 -12.58 23.47 1.18
N ALA A 11 -13.05 24.72 1.23
CA ALA A 11 -13.57 25.35 2.45
C ALA A 11 -12.62 25.26 3.66
N GLY A 12 -11.31 25.41 3.44
CA GLY A 12 -10.28 25.33 4.49
C GLY A 12 -9.89 23.91 4.91
N VAL A 13 -10.40 22.87 4.24
CA VAL A 13 -10.06 21.47 4.49
C VAL A 13 -9.25 20.91 3.32
N GLU A 14 -8.18 20.19 3.64
CA GLU A 14 -7.30 19.56 2.66
C GLU A 14 -7.82 18.17 2.23
N PHE A 15 -7.79 17.93 0.92
CA PHE A 15 -8.12 16.65 0.29
C PHE A 15 -6.96 16.18 -0.58
N VAL A 16 -6.70 14.88 -0.58
CA VAL A 16 -5.62 14.26 -1.35
C VAL A 16 -6.18 13.25 -2.33
N ALA A 17 -5.88 13.45 -3.61
CA ALA A 17 -6.13 12.48 -4.67
C ALA A 17 -4.81 11.83 -5.09
N LYS A 18 -4.78 10.49 -5.15
CA LYS A 18 -3.63 9.72 -5.61
C LYS A 18 -4.03 8.93 -6.85
N GLY A 19 -3.21 9.02 -7.88
CA GLY A 19 -3.41 8.36 -9.17
C GLY A 19 -2.14 7.67 -9.62
N CYS A 20 -2.31 6.62 -10.41
CA CYS A 20 -1.22 5.82 -10.91
C CYS A 20 -1.52 5.33 -12.33
N ILE A 21 -0.55 5.48 -13.23
CA ILE A 21 -0.62 5.01 -14.62
C ILE A 21 0.63 4.19 -14.93
N ILE A 22 0.46 2.96 -15.41
CA ILE A 22 1.55 2.07 -15.81
C ILE A 22 1.86 2.34 -17.30
N ARG A 23 2.83 3.23 -17.56
CA ARG A 23 3.29 3.52 -18.93
C ARG A 23 3.82 2.30 -19.70
N GLN A 24 4.49 1.40 -18.98
CA GLN A 24 5.10 0.20 -19.53
C GLN A 24 4.91 -0.93 -18.52
N ALA A 25 4.30 -2.03 -18.96
CA ALA A 25 3.98 -3.16 -18.09
C ALA A 25 5.23 -3.87 -17.54
N GLY A 26 6.31 -3.96 -18.34
CA GLY A 26 7.54 -4.65 -17.95
C GLY A 26 7.27 -6.12 -17.57
N TRP A 27 7.81 -6.58 -16.44
CA TRP A 27 7.61 -7.95 -15.94
C TRP A 27 6.14 -8.32 -15.72
N ARG A 28 5.25 -7.34 -15.51
CA ARG A 28 3.80 -7.59 -15.35
C ARG A 28 3.19 -8.23 -16.60
N ALA A 29 3.76 -7.95 -17.79
CA ALA A 29 3.29 -8.54 -19.04
C ALA A 29 3.36 -10.08 -19.04
N VAL A 30 4.27 -10.66 -18.25
CA VAL A 30 4.42 -12.12 -18.12
C VAL A 30 3.21 -12.75 -17.43
N TYR A 31 2.58 -12.04 -16.50
CA TYR A 31 1.43 -12.55 -15.75
C TYR A 31 0.09 -12.41 -16.50
N GLY A 32 0.04 -11.64 -17.60
CA GLY A 32 -1.18 -11.43 -18.38
C GLY A 32 -2.31 -10.73 -17.61
N VAL A 33 -2.01 -10.16 -16.44
CA VAL A 33 -2.98 -9.47 -15.60
C VAL A 33 -2.96 -7.99 -15.95
N GLU A 34 -4.06 -7.50 -16.53
CA GLU A 34 -4.36 -6.07 -16.55
C GLU A 34 -4.82 -5.67 -15.14
N ASP A 35 -3.91 -5.14 -14.33
CA ASP A 35 -4.24 -4.59 -13.01
C ASP A 35 -5.34 -3.52 -13.18
N LYS A 36 -6.54 -3.77 -12.64
CA LYS A 36 -7.69 -2.84 -12.67
C LYS A 36 -7.49 -1.56 -11.83
N GLU A 37 -6.32 -1.39 -11.22
CA GLU A 37 -6.02 -0.28 -10.29
C GLU A 37 -5.40 0.95 -10.96
N GLU A 38 -5.61 1.15 -12.26
CA GLU A 38 -5.21 2.40 -12.92
C GLU A 38 -6.23 3.51 -12.64
N THR A 39 -6.01 4.26 -11.56
CA THR A 39 -6.71 5.53 -11.35
C THR A 39 -5.93 6.64 -12.02
N ALA A 40 -6.32 7.02 -13.23
CA ALA A 40 -5.72 8.14 -13.95
C ALA A 40 -6.21 9.48 -13.37
N ILE A 41 -5.28 10.33 -12.93
CA ILE A 41 -5.58 11.73 -12.60
C ILE A 41 -5.36 12.58 -13.86
N PRO A 42 -6.33 13.45 -14.23
CA PRO A 42 -6.15 14.40 -15.33
C PRO A 42 -4.95 15.33 -15.10
N GLY A 43 -4.45 15.98 -16.15
CA GLY A 43 -3.28 16.88 -16.08
C GLY A 43 -3.53 18.22 -15.36
N TRP A 44 -3.99 18.18 -14.11
CA TRP A 44 -4.19 19.35 -13.25
C TRP A 44 -2.87 20.06 -12.95
N ARG A 45 -2.92 21.38 -12.89
CA ARG A 45 -1.79 22.26 -12.57
C ARG A 45 -2.02 22.99 -11.26
N LYS A 46 -0.93 23.45 -10.66
CA LYS A 46 -1.00 24.29 -9.46
C LYS A 46 -1.76 25.57 -9.78
N GLY A 47 -2.79 25.86 -8.99
CA GLY A 47 -3.67 27.03 -9.18
C GLY A 47 -4.95 26.74 -9.97
N ASP A 48 -5.16 25.51 -10.43
CA ASP A 48 -6.42 25.13 -11.07
C ASP A 48 -7.57 25.15 -10.05
N THR A 49 -8.68 25.79 -10.41
CA THR A 49 -9.91 25.76 -9.63
C THR A 49 -10.78 24.59 -10.08
N LEU A 50 -11.02 23.63 -9.18
CA LEU A 50 -11.87 22.47 -9.45
C LEU A 50 -13.32 22.73 -9.02
N THR A 51 -14.29 22.36 -9.86
CA THR A 51 -15.70 22.44 -9.50
C THR A 51 -16.12 21.22 -8.67
N LEU A 52 -16.69 21.46 -7.49
CA LEU A 52 -17.22 20.40 -6.64
C LEU A 52 -18.51 19.85 -7.25
N LYS A 53 -18.51 18.57 -7.65
CA LYS A 53 -19.70 17.89 -8.19
C LYS A 53 -20.62 17.36 -7.09
N ALA A 54 -20.04 16.78 -6.05
CA ALA A 54 -20.75 16.20 -4.92
C ALA A 54 -19.80 16.07 -3.72
N ALA A 55 -20.37 16.04 -2.52
CA ALA A 55 -19.68 15.69 -1.28
C ALA A 55 -20.54 14.69 -0.52
N SER A 56 -19.90 13.69 0.10
CA SER A 56 -20.56 12.71 0.94
C SER A 56 -19.75 12.46 2.22
N ILE A 57 -20.45 12.13 3.30
CA ILE A 57 -19.83 11.72 4.56
C ILE A 57 -19.67 10.21 4.52
N THR A 58 -18.45 9.72 4.79
CA THR A 58 -18.17 8.29 4.87
C THR A 58 -17.99 7.89 6.32
N GLU A 59 -18.77 6.91 6.78
CA GLU A 59 -18.60 6.31 8.10
C GLU A 59 -17.75 5.05 8.01
N GLY A 60 -16.75 4.93 8.88
CA GLY A 60 -15.86 3.77 8.94
C GLY A 60 -15.78 3.21 10.36
N LYS A 61 -15.63 1.89 10.48
CA LYS A 61 -15.32 1.20 11.74
C LYS A 61 -14.00 0.45 11.58
N THR A 62 -13.17 0.47 12.64
CA THR A 62 -11.95 -0.33 12.68
C THR A 62 -12.30 -1.82 12.69
N LYS A 63 -11.52 -2.62 11.97
CA LYS A 63 -11.64 -4.08 11.98
C LYS A 63 -10.58 -4.66 12.93
N PRO A 64 -10.90 -5.72 13.71
CA PRO A 64 -9.89 -6.43 14.48
C PRO A 64 -8.83 -7.05 13.56
N LYS A 65 -7.63 -7.32 14.10
CA LYS A 65 -6.55 -7.99 13.35
C LYS A 65 -7.08 -9.37 12.90
N PRO A 66 -6.98 -9.72 11.60
CA PRO A 66 -7.41 -11.02 11.13
C PRO A 66 -6.55 -12.11 11.79
N LEU A 67 -7.13 -13.30 11.96
CA LEU A 67 -6.38 -14.47 12.35
C LEU A 67 -5.33 -14.82 11.29
N HIS A 68 -4.24 -15.45 11.72
CA HIS A 68 -3.23 -15.91 10.79
C HIS A 68 -3.80 -16.99 9.86
N THR A 69 -3.45 -16.88 8.59
CA THR A 69 -3.52 -17.95 7.61
C THR A 69 -2.12 -18.56 7.51
N GLU A 70 -2.00 -19.72 6.86
CA GLU A 70 -0.69 -20.34 6.62
C GLU A 70 0.30 -19.34 5.99
N ALA A 71 -0.11 -18.64 4.94
CA ALA A 71 0.72 -17.65 4.27
C ALA A 71 1.12 -16.47 5.19
N THR A 72 0.18 -15.94 5.99
CA THR A 72 0.49 -14.81 6.88
C THR A 72 1.30 -15.23 8.10
N LEU A 73 1.17 -16.49 8.54
CA LEU A 73 2.01 -17.06 9.60
C LEU A 73 3.45 -17.27 9.11
N LEU A 74 3.63 -17.89 7.94
CA LEU A 74 4.96 -18.06 7.34
C LEU A 74 5.66 -16.72 7.12
N SER A 75 4.93 -15.71 6.65
CA SER A 75 5.44 -14.35 6.49
C SER A 75 5.82 -13.71 7.84
N ALA A 76 5.03 -13.96 8.89
CA ALA A 76 5.34 -13.48 10.23
C ALA A 76 6.59 -14.16 10.81
N MET A 77 6.79 -15.45 10.54
CA MET A 77 8.01 -16.17 10.93
C MET A 77 9.24 -15.63 10.20
N GLU A 78 9.12 -15.33 8.90
CA GLU A 78 10.20 -14.71 8.11
C GLU A 78 10.57 -13.32 8.63
N THR A 79 9.57 -12.54 9.04
CA THR A 79 9.73 -11.14 9.45
C THR A 79 9.53 -10.95 10.96
N ALA A 80 9.86 -11.97 11.77
CA ALA A 80 9.55 -12.01 13.20
C ALA A 80 10.08 -10.81 13.99
N GLY A 81 11.18 -10.18 13.55
CA GLY A 81 11.72 -8.97 14.16
C GLY A 81 10.91 -7.69 13.93
N LYS A 82 9.91 -7.69 13.04
CA LYS A 82 9.17 -6.48 12.63
C LYS A 82 8.39 -5.81 13.75
N GLU A 83 7.85 -6.61 14.68
CA GLU A 83 7.07 -6.12 15.82
C GLU A 83 7.94 -5.90 17.08
N ILE A 84 9.27 -6.07 16.99
CA ILE A 84 10.20 -5.82 18.10
C ILE A 84 10.56 -4.32 18.14
N GLU A 85 10.37 -3.71 19.31
CA GLU A 85 10.67 -2.29 19.54
C GLU A 85 12.16 -2.01 19.74
N ASP A 86 12.91 -2.98 20.29
CA ASP A 86 14.36 -2.87 20.45
C ASP A 86 15.07 -3.03 19.11
N ASP A 87 15.76 -1.98 18.66
CA ASP A 87 16.42 -1.94 17.36
C ASP A 87 17.55 -2.98 17.22
N ALA A 88 18.26 -3.30 18.31
CA ALA A 88 19.34 -4.29 18.27
C ALA A 88 18.79 -5.71 18.07
N LEU A 89 17.74 -6.07 18.80
CA LEU A 89 17.05 -7.35 18.66
C LEU A 89 16.34 -7.47 17.31
N ARG A 90 15.69 -6.39 16.85
CA ARG A 90 15.08 -6.33 15.52
C ARG A 90 16.11 -6.55 14.41
N GLN A 91 17.28 -5.91 14.52
CA GLN A 91 18.34 -6.04 13.53
C GLN A 91 18.95 -7.45 13.53
N ALA A 92 19.03 -8.11 14.69
CA ALA A 92 19.50 -9.49 14.79
C ALA A 92 18.61 -10.50 14.04
N LEU A 93 17.30 -10.22 13.93
CA LEU A 93 16.32 -11.10 13.27
C LEU A 93 16.00 -10.72 11.83
N LYS A 94 16.60 -9.65 11.30
CA LYS A 94 16.21 -9.04 10.01
C LYS A 94 16.38 -9.98 8.81
N ASP A 95 17.45 -10.78 8.80
CA ASP A 95 17.86 -11.52 7.60
C ASP A 95 17.30 -12.96 7.56
N CYS A 96 17.11 -13.59 8.74
CA CYS A 96 16.67 -14.98 8.82
C CYS A 96 15.29 -15.17 9.45
N GLY A 97 14.80 -14.21 10.26
CA GLY A 97 13.60 -14.41 11.05
C GLY A 97 13.69 -15.65 11.96
N ILE A 98 12.58 -16.36 12.09
CA ILE A 98 12.47 -17.64 12.80
C ILE A 98 12.48 -18.78 11.78
N GLY A 99 13.52 -19.61 11.85
CA GLY A 99 13.75 -20.73 10.94
C GLY A 99 14.19 -20.30 9.54
N THR A 100 14.78 -21.24 8.79
CA THR A 100 15.22 -20.99 7.41
C THR A 100 14.08 -21.29 6.42
N PRO A 101 14.13 -20.78 5.16
CA PRO A 101 13.11 -21.10 4.17
C PRO A 101 12.84 -22.60 3.99
N ALA A 102 13.87 -23.44 4.15
CA ALA A 102 13.77 -24.90 4.01
C ALA A 102 13.01 -25.59 5.14
N THR A 103 12.88 -24.96 6.31
CA THR A 103 12.33 -25.59 7.53
C THR A 103 11.02 -24.96 7.99
N ARG A 104 10.53 -23.92 7.31
CA ARG A 104 9.44 -23.07 7.82
C ARG A 104 8.04 -23.66 7.57
N ALA A 105 7.90 -24.46 6.51
CA ALA A 105 6.65 -25.12 6.12
C ALA A 105 6.64 -26.62 6.43
N ALA A 106 7.66 -27.11 7.15
CA ALA A 106 7.82 -28.52 7.53
C ALA A 106 7.08 -28.86 8.82
#